data_AF-A0A2S9YC06-F1
#
_entry.id   AF-A0A2S9YC06-F1
#
_cell.length_a   1.000
_cell.length_b   1.000
_cell.length_c   1.000
_cell.angle_alpha   90.00
_cell.angle_beta   90.00
_cell.angle_gamma   90.00
#
_symmetry.space_group_name_H-M   'P 1'
#
loop_
_entity.id
_entity.type
_entity.pdbx_description
1 polymer ?
#
loop_
_entity_poly.entity_id
_entity_poly.type
_entity_poly.pdbx_seq_one_letter_code
_entity_poly.pdbx_strand_id
1 'polypeptide(L)'
;MSNFSVFYQNGGLFMHLISLAAVVALTSVLLHGRARRMGSDDPKLLSLADRVAGLCVALGVLGCVFGLIEMGAALSTVEPELFDQAFARGGAIVPITLAWALMCAIPIWTATAVHRARGSAKIGQATATI
;
A
#
# COMPACT_ATOMS: atom_id res chain seq x y z
N MET A 1 -8.54 -12.89 27.43
CA MET A 1 -9.01 -13.07 26.04
C MET A 1 -9.49 -11.78 25.34
N SER A 2 -9.78 -10.68 26.06
CA SER A 2 -10.15 -9.40 25.44
C SER A 2 -9.06 -8.81 24.54
N ASN A 3 -7.78 -8.85 24.96
CA ASN A 3 -6.65 -8.29 24.19
C ASN A 3 -6.42 -8.97 22.83
N PHE A 4 -6.62 -10.29 22.73
CA PHE A 4 -6.45 -11.03 21.48
C PHE A 4 -7.59 -10.73 20.49
N SER A 5 -8.81 -10.49 20.99
CA SER A 5 -9.96 -10.11 20.15
C SER A 5 -9.84 -8.69 19.59
N VAL A 6 -9.23 -7.75 20.35
CA VAL A 6 -9.00 -6.37 19.91
C VAL A 6 -7.94 -6.30 18.81
N PHE A 7 -6.90 -7.13 18.89
CA PHE A 7 -5.92 -7.33 17.81
C PHE A 7 -6.59 -7.89 16.54
N TYR A 8 -7.50 -8.86 16.70
CA TYR A 8 -8.23 -9.52 15.61
C TYR A 8 -9.27 -8.62 14.92
N GLN A 9 -9.98 -7.78 15.68
CA GLN A 9 -11.11 -6.98 15.16
C GLN A 9 -10.69 -5.67 14.50
N ASN A 10 -9.57 -5.06 14.92
CA ASN A 10 -9.17 -3.74 14.42
C ASN A 10 -8.19 -3.78 13.24
N GLY A 11 -7.70 -4.96 12.82
CA GLY A 11 -6.76 -5.08 11.69
C GLY A 11 -5.43 -4.32 11.88
N GLY A 12 -5.17 -3.81 13.08
CA GLY A 12 -4.04 -2.93 13.40
C GLY A 12 -4.18 -1.52 12.83
N LEU A 13 -3.72 -0.51 13.60
CA LEU A 13 -3.70 0.91 13.20
C LEU A 13 -3.08 1.15 11.81
N PHE A 14 -2.14 0.29 11.39
CA PHE A 14 -1.48 0.36 10.09
C PHE A 14 -2.44 0.15 8.91
N MET A 15 -3.50 -0.65 9.03
CA MET A 15 -4.52 -0.81 7.97
C MET A 15 -5.17 0.51 7.60
N HIS A 16 -5.46 1.35 8.59
CA HIS A 16 -6.05 2.67 8.37
C HIS A 16 -5.07 3.63 7.70
N LEU A 17 -3.79 3.62 8.12
CA LEU A 17 -2.75 4.46 7.53
C LEU A 17 -2.48 4.07 6.06
N ILE A 18 -2.41 2.78 5.76
CA ILE A 18 -2.22 2.27 4.40
C ILE A 18 -3.42 2.67 3.53
N SER A 19 -4.64 2.50 4.03
CA SER A 19 -5.86 2.86 3.28
C SER A 19 -5.94 4.36 3.00
N LEU A 20 -5.56 5.21 3.95
CA LEU A 20 -5.54 6.66 3.76
C LEU A 20 -4.49 7.08 2.72
N ALA A 21 -3.28 6.52 2.80
CA ALA A 21 -2.25 6.73 1.80
C ALA A 21 -2.69 6.26 0.40
N ALA A 22 -3.36 5.10 0.31
CA ALA A 22 -3.90 4.57 -0.94
C ALA A 22 -4.94 5.51 -1.57
N VAL A 23 -5.84 6.09 -0.76
CA VAL A 23 -6.83 7.07 -1.23
C VAL A 23 -6.16 8.33 -1.80
N VAL A 24 -5.13 8.85 -1.12
CA VAL A 24 -4.38 10.02 -1.60
C VAL A 24 -3.69 9.73 -2.93
N ALA A 25 -3.05 8.56 -3.06
CA ALA A 25 -2.38 8.17 -4.29
C ALA A 25 -3.37 7.95 -5.45
N LEU A 26 -4.50 7.28 -5.20
CA LEU A 26 -5.56 7.09 -6.19
C LEU A 26 -6.14 8.43 -6.66
N THR A 27 -6.42 9.33 -5.72
CA THR A 27 -6.92 10.69 -6.02
C THR A 27 -5.92 11.45 -6.87
N SER A 28 -4.62 11.33 -6.59
CA SER A 28 -3.55 11.96 -7.37
C SER A 28 -3.50 11.45 -8.82
N VAL A 29 -3.68 10.15 -9.04
CA VAL A 29 -3.76 9.55 -10.38
C VAL A 29 -5.01 10.03 -11.13
N LEU A 30 -6.17 10.07 -10.46
CA LEU A 30 -7.43 10.53 -11.07
C LEU A 30 -7.37 12.01 -11.44
N LEU A 31 -6.82 12.85 -10.56
CA LEU A 31 -6.61 14.28 -10.81
C LEU A 31 -5.64 14.51 -11.96
N HIS A 32 -4.55 13.74 -12.05
CA HIS A 32 -3.64 13.81 -13.19
C HIS A 32 -4.36 13.44 -14.50
N GLY A 33 -5.14 12.35 -14.51
CA GLY A 33 -5.94 11.95 -15.67
C GLY A 33 -6.96 13.04 -16.09
N ARG A 34 -7.57 13.71 -15.12
CA ARG A 34 -8.52 14.81 -15.36
C ARG A 34 -7.82 16.08 -15.87
N ALA A 35 -6.69 16.47 -15.27
CA ALA A 35 -5.88 17.62 -15.69
C ALA A 35 -5.42 17.47 -17.15
N ARG A 36 -5.01 16.24 -17.52
CA ARG A 36 -4.58 15.93 -18.89
C ARG A 36 -5.71 16.05 -19.91
N ARG A 37 -6.96 15.72 -19.55
CA ARG A 37 -8.14 15.97 -20.41
C ARG A 37 -8.41 17.46 -20.61
N MET A 38 -7.99 18.30 -19.67
CA MET A 38 -8.12 19.77 -19.74
C MET A 38 -6.91 20.44 -20.41
N GLY A 39 -5.97 19.67 -20.99
CA GLY A 39 -4.81 20.20 -21.70
C GLY A 39 -3.62 20.60 -20.81
N SER A 40 -3.69 20.34 -19.50
CA SER A 40 -2.59 20.57 -18.56
C SER A 40 -1.89 19.25 -18.25
N ASP A 41 -0.61 19.12 -18.62
CA ASP A 41 0.23 17.96 -18.30
C ASP A 41 1.13 18.33 -17.10
N ASP A 42 0.64 18.16 -15.87
CA ASP A 42 1.44 18.41 -14.66
C ASP A 42 2.14 17.11 -14.20
N PRO A 43 3.47 17.00 -14.36
CA PRO A 43 4.24 15.82 -13.97
C PRO A 43 4.35 15.65 -12.44
N LYS A 44 4.05 16.69 -11.65
CA LYS A 44 4.17 16.64 -10.18
C LYS A 44 3.17 15.68 -9.57
N LEU A 45 1.96 15.56 -10.13
CA LEU A 45 0.93 14.65 -9.64
C LEU A 45 1.31 13.17 -9.82
N LEU A 46 1.97 12.82 -10.94
CA LEU A 46 2.50 11.48 -11.17
C LEU A 46 3.64 11.14 -10.19
N SER A 47 4.55 12.09 -9.96
CA SER A 47 5.61 11.97 -8.95
C SER A 47 5.04 11.78 -7.54
N LEU A 48 4.00 12.54 -7.18
CA LEU A 48 3.32 12.42 -5.90
C LEU A 48 2.67 11.04 -5.74
N ALA A 49 1.90 10.58 -6.74
CA ALA A 49 1.27 9.26 -6.72
C ALA A 49 2.30 8.13 -6.52
N ASP A 50 3.45 8.22 -7.18
CA ASP A 50 4.55 7.24 -7.08
C ASP A 50 5.15 7.19 -5.66
N ARG A 51 5.40 8.37 -5.07
CA ARG A 51 5.91 8.48 -3.69
C ARG A 51 4.90 7.99 -2.66
N VAL A 52 3.62 8.29 -2.83
CA VAL A 52 2.57 7.87 -1.90
C VAL A 52 2.33 6.36 -2.02
N ALA A 53 2.42 5.76 -3.22
CA ALA A 53 2.40 4.31 -3.39
C ALA A 53 3.58 3.64 -2.68
N GLY A 54 4.80 4.21 -2.79
CA GLY A 54 5.96 3.76 -2.01
C GLY A 54 5.74 3.84 -0.49
N LEU A 55 5.11 4.92 -0.02
CA LEU A 55 4.75 5.08 1.39
C LEU A 55 3.75 4.00 1.86
N CYS A 56 2.79 3.61 1.02
CA CYS A 56 1.86 2.52 1.34
C CYS A 56 2.62 1.22 1.63
N VAL A 57 3.59 0.86 0.77
CA VAL A 57 4.42 -0.34 0.96
C VAL A 57 5.26 -0.24 2.23
N ALA A 58 5.88 0.91 2.49
CA ALA A 58 6.66 1.13 3.72
C ALA A 58 5.80 0.94 4.98
N LEU A 59 4.57 1.47 4.98
CA LEU A 59 3.61 1.29 6.06
C LEU A 59 3.13 -0.17 6.19
N GLY A 60 2.96 -0.88 5.08
CA GLY A 60 2.65 -2.32 5.07
C GLY A 60 3.76 -3.17 5.69
N VAL A 61 5.02 -2.87 5.35
CA VAL A 61 6.18 -3.55 5.95
C VAL A 61 6.26 -3.26 7.45
N LEU A 62 6.13 -1.99 7.86
CA LEU A 62 6.09 -1.61 9.27
C LEU A 62 4.96 -2.34 10.01
N GLY A 63 3.75 -2.35 9.46
CA GLY A 63 2.61 -3.05 10.06
C GLY A 63 2.85 -4.55 10.24
N CYS A 64 3.52 -5.19 9.28
CA CYS A 64 3.90 -6.59 9.37
C CYS A 64 4.93 -6.83 10.49
N VAL A 65 5.93 -5.96 10.63
CA VAL A 65 6.94 -6.05 11.70
C VAL A 65 6.30 -5.87 13.08
N PHE A 66 5.44 -4.87 13.26
CA PHE A 66 4.73 -4.69 14.53
C PHE A 66 3.79 -5.87 14.82
N GLY A 67 3.12 -6.41 13.80
CA GLY A 67 2.30 -7.61 13.93
C GLY A 67 3.08 -8.83 14.40
N LEU A 68 4.32 -9.04 13.90
CA LEU A 68 5.20 -10.11 14.37
C LEU A 68 5.58 -9.93 15.85
N ILE A 69 5.89 -8.70 16.27
CA ILE A 69 6.25 -8.40 17.66
C ILE A 69 5.06 -8.70 18.60
N GLU A 70 3.86 -8.23 18.24
CA GLU A 70 2.65 -8.46 19.02
C GLU A 70 2.25 -9.94 19.05
N MET A 71 2.41 -10.65 17.92
CA MET A 71 2.19 -12.10 17.85
C MET A 71 3.15 -12.84 18.79
N GLY A 72 4.45 -12.50 18.79
CA GLY A 72 5.43 -13.11 19.69
C GLY A 72 5.12 -12.86 21.16
N ALA A 73 4.74 -11.62 21.51
CA ALA A 73 4.33 -11.27 22.86
C ALA A 73 3.04 -11.99 23.30
N ALA A 74 2.11 -12.25 22.38
CA ALA A 74 0.88 -12.96 22.69
C ALA A 74 1.13 -14.47 22.87
N LEU A 75 1.94 -15.07 21.99
CA LEU A 75 2.28 -16.50 22.04
C LEU A 75 3.00 -16.92 23.33
N SER A 76 3.75 -16.02 23.97
CA SER A 76 4.41 -16.31 25.24
C SER A 76 3.45 -16.53 26.42
N THR A 77 2.17 -16.17 26.25
CA THR A 77 1.12 -16.30 27.25
C THR A 77 0.13 -17.43 26.97
N VAL A 78 0.29 -18.14 25.85
CA VAL A 78 -0.60 -19.20 25.40
C VAL A 78 -0.20 -20.52 26.06
N GLU A 79 -1.19 -21.31 26.46
CA GLU A 79 -0.98 -22.66 26.98
C GLU A 79 -0.29 -23.56 25.93
N PRO A 80 0.62 -24.47 26.33
CA PRO A 80 1.39 -25.28 25.40
C PRO A 80 0.55 -26.07 24.40
N GLU A 81 -0.62 -26.54 24.84
CA GLU A 81 -1.56 -27.35 24.05
C GLU A 81 -2.19 -26.59 22.88
N LEU A 82 -2.30 -25.25 22.99
CA LEU A 82 -2.94 -24.38 22.00
C LEU A 82 -1.93 -23.61 21.15
N PHE A 83 -0.63 -23.79 21.40
CA PHE A 83 0.44 -23.00 20.79
C PHE A 83 0.44 -23.09 19.27
N ASP A 84 0.40 -24.30 18.70
CA ASP A 84 0.43 -24.50 17.24
C ASP A 84 -0.77 -23.85 16.54
N GLN A 85 -1.95 -23.96 17.14
CA GLN A 85 -3.16 -23.34 16.61
C GLN A 85 -3.09 -21.81 16.68
N ALA A 86 -2.59 -21.26 17.79
CA ALA A 86 -2.40 -19.83 17.96
C ALA A 86 -1.35 -19.27 16.99
N PHE A 87 -0.25 -19.99 16.79
CA PHE A 87 0.81 -19.62 15.85
C PHE A 87 0.30 -19.60 14.42
N ALA A 88 -0.38 -20.67 13.98
CA ALA A 88 -0.94 -20.74 12.63
C ALA A 88 -1.92 -19.59 12.34
N ARG A 89 -2.75 -19.23 13.32
CA ARG A 89 -3.68 -18.09 13.18
C ARG A 89 -2.95 -16.76 13.15
N GLY A 90 -2.00 -16.52 14.05
CA GLY A 90 -1.21 -15.29 14.07
C GLY A 90 -0.43 -15.11 12.76
N GLY A 91 0.23 -16.17 12.30
CA GLY A 91 1.01 -16.16 11.06
C GLY A 91 0.18 -15.88 9.80
N ALA A 92 -1.11 -16.22 9.78
CA ALA A 92 -2.01 -15.87 8.69
C ALA A 92 -2.43 -14.39 8.69
N ILE A 93 -2.42 -13.72 9.85
CA ILE A 93 -2.94 -12.36 10.02
C ILE A 93 -1.86 -11.30 9.82
N VAL A 94 -0.67 -11.55 10.38
CA VAL A 94 0.48 -10.66 10.30
C VAL A 94 0.77 -10.13 8.87
N PRO A 95 0.81 -10.97 7.82
CA PRO A 95 1.15 -10.51 6.47
C PRO A 95 0.03 -9.72 5.78
N ILE A 96 -1.19 -9.65 6.34
CA ILE A 96 -2.33 -9.01 5.68
C ILE A 96 -2.07 -7.51 5.45
N THR A 97 -1.39 -6.82 6.38
CA THR A 97 -1.04 -5.40 6.22
C THR A 97 -0.15 -5.16 5.00
N LEU A 98 0.83 -6.03 4.78
CA LEU A 98 1.69 -5.98 3.60
C LEU A 98 0.93 -6.34 2.32
N ALA A 99 0.09 -7.38 2.37
CA ALA A 99 -0.74 -7.77 1.23
C ALA A 99 -1.65 -6.62 0.79
N TRP A 100 -2.31 -5.94 1.73
CA TRP A 100 -3.15 -4.78 1.46
C TRP A 100 -2.36 -3.62 0.85
N ALA A 101 -1.17 -3.31 1.40
CA ALA A 101 -0.31 -2.28 0.85
C ALA A 101 0.10 -2.55 -0.61
N LEU A 102 0.43 -3.79 -0.94
CA LEU A 102 0.77 -4.18 -2.31
C LEU A 102 -0.44 -4.14 -3.24
N MET A 103 -1.61 -4.58 -2.76
CA MET A 103 -2.87 -4.47 -3.51
C MET A 103 -3.19 -3.02 -3.87
N CYS A 104 -2.84 -2.04 -3.03
CA CYS A 104 -2.97 -0.63 -3.33
C CYS A 104 -1.86 -0.11 -4.26
N ALA A 105 -0.59 -0.42 -3.97
CA ALA A 105 0.56 0.17 -4.65
C ALA A 105 0.73 -0.30 -6.11
N ILE A 106 0.49 -1.59 -6.39
CA ILE A 106 0.71 -2.17 -7.73
C ILE A 106 -0.16 -1.51 -8.81
N PRO A 107 -1.49 -1.34 -8.63
CA PRO A 107 -2.32 -0.61 -9.59
C PRO A 107 -1.87 0.85 -9.80
N ILE A 108 -1.38 1.52 -8.75
CA ILE A 108 -0.91 2.91 -8.86
C ILE A 108 0.37 2.96 -9.70
N TRP A 109 1.35 2.10 -9.41
CA TRP A 109 2.61 2.06 -10.15
C TRP A 109 2.42 1.65 -11.61
N THR A 110 1.54 0.70 -11.88
CA THR A 110 1.21 0.33 -13.27
C THR A 110 0.56 1.51 -14.00
N ALA A 111 -0.37 2.24 -13.36
CA ALA A 111 -0.94 3.44 -13.95
C ALA A 111 0.12 4.53 -14.21
N THR A 112 0.94 4.88 -13.22
CA THR A 112 1.97 5.92 -13.37
C THR A 112 3.01 5.55 -14.43
N ALA A 113 3.40 4.27 -14.53
CA ALA A 113 4.31 3.77 -15.56
C ALA A 113 3.73 3.91 -16.98
N VAL A 114 2.46 3.51 -17.18
CA VAL A 114 1.76 3.68 -18.46
C VAL A 114 1.64 5.15 -18.85
N HIS A 115 1.33 6.02 -17.88
CA HIS A 115 1.27 7.47 -18.11
C HIS A 115 2.61 8.07 -18.51
N ARG A 116 3.71 7.68 -17.84
CA ARG A 116 5.08 8.10 -18.19
C ARG A 116 5.48 7.64 -19.59
N ALA A 117 5.25 6.37 -19.93
CA ALA A 117 5.58 5.81 -21.24
C ALA A 117 4.87 6.55 -22.39
N ARG A 118 3.57 6.88 -22.19
CA ARG A 118 2.79 7.67 -23.16
C ARG A 118 3.28 9.12 -23.27
N GLY A 119 3.85 9.69 -22.21
CA GLY A 119 4.48 11.02 -22.24
C GLY A 119 5.75 11.02 -23.09
N SER A 120 6.65 10.06 -22.84
CA SER A 120 7.92 9.93 -23.57
C SER A 120 7.73 9.68 -25.07
N ALA A 121 6.74 8.88 -25.46
CA ALA A 121 6.43 8.61 -26.87
C ALA A 121 6.03 9.88 -27.65
N LYS A 122 5.28 10.81 -27.02
CA LYS A 122 4.90 12.08 -27.65
C LYS A 122 6.10 12.99 -27.91
N ILE A 123 7.06 13.04 -26.99
CA ILE A 123 8.27 13.86 -27.15
C ILE A 123 9.09 13.34 -28.32
N GLY A 124 9.32 12.03 -28.41
CA GLY A 124 10.10 11.43 -29.51
C GLY A 124 9.49 11.65 -30.90
N GLN A 125 8.16 11.69 -31.04
CA GLN A 125 7.51 12.06 -32.29
C GLN A 125 7.71 13.53 -32.65
N ALA A 126 7.65 14.44 -31.68
CA ALA A 126 7.82 15.87 -31.92
C ALA A 126 9.26 16.22 -32.38
N THR A 127 10.28 15.53 -31.87
CA THR A 127 11.67 15.73 -32.30
C THR A 127 11.98 15.12 -33.67
N ALA A 128 11.21 14.12 -34.12
CA ALA A 128 11.42 13.46 -35.41
C ALA A 128 10.81 14.23 -36.60
N THR A 129 9.98 15.24 -36.33
CA THR A 129 9.31 16.09 -37.33
C THR A 129 9.99 17.44 -37.57
N ILE A 130 11.17 17.67 -36.98
CA ILE A 130 12.02 18.87 -37.15
C ILE A 130 13.29 18.46 -37.87
#